data_AF-A0A1H6NRU2-F1
#
_entry.id   AF-A0A1H6NRU2-F1
#
_cell.length_a   1.000
_cell.length_b   1.000
_cell.length_c   1.000
_cell.angle_alpha   90.00
_cell.angle_beta   90.00
_cell.angle_gamma   90.00
#
_symmetry.space_group_name_H-M   'P 1'
#
loop_
_entity.id
_entity.type
_entity.pdbx_description
1 polymer ?
#
loop_
_entity_poly.entity_id
_entity_poly.type
_entity_poly.pdbx_seq_one_letter_code
_entity_poly.pdbx_strand_id
1 'polypeptide(L)'
;MAERVIPFAVRTVDENTISDLFCIAAEQAKAADKVSEAMDCDFIIPFSESILDIIFDAVGAPDDNEFREPFFELFFDWVHSETQSMQEFLKEFYLCLDDHLHMYSVREHDSATS
;
A
#
# COMPACT_ATOMS: atom_id res chain seq x y z
N MET A 1 -30.05 -12.88 -11.50
CA MET A 1 -29.39 -12.67 -10.20
C MET A 1 -29.23 -11.17 -10.03
N ALA A 2 -29.75 -10.59 -8.95
CA ALA A 2 -29.51 -9.18 -8.67
C ALA A 2 -28.08 -9.03 -8.13
N GLU A 3 -27.30 -8.20 -8.80
CA GLU A 3 -25.94 -7.80 -8.40
C GLU A 3 -26.01 -7.20 -6.99
N ARG A 4 -25.20 -7.72 -6.06
CA ARG A 4 -25.12 -7.18 -4.70
C ARG A 4 -24.46 -5.80 -4.78
N VAL A 5 -25.27 -4.74 -4.81
CA VAL A 5 -24.79 -3.38 -4.60
C VAL A 5 -24.34 -3.28 -3.14
N ILE A 6 -23.03 -3.34 -2.91
CA ILE A 6 -22.44 -3.10 -1.59
C ILE A 6 -22.45 -1.58 -1.40
N PRO A 7 -23.20 -1.03 -0.43
CA PRO A 7 -23.16 0.40 -0.17
C PRO A 7 -21.74 0.79 0.22
N PHE A 8 -21.21 1.84 -0.43
CA PHE A 8 -19.92 2.46 -0.15
C PHE A 8 -19.91 2.89 1.33
N ALA A 9 -19.46 2.01 2.22
CA ALA A 9 -19.24 2.38 3.61
C ALA A 9 -18.11 3.41 3.60
N VAL A 10 -18.37 4.60 4.13
CA VAL A 10 -17.32 5.60 4.39
C VAL A 10 -16.28 4.90 5.25
N ARG A 11 -15.12 4.55 4.67
CA ARG A 11 -14.10 3.73 5.32
C ARG A 11 -13.54 4.53 6.49
N THR A 12 -13.82 4.08 7.73
CA THR A 12 -13.48 4.76 8.99
C THR A 12 -12.19 4.24 9.61
N VAL A 13 -11.15 3.99 8.80
CA VAL A 13 -9.84 3.63 9.34
C VAL A 13 -9.11 4.93 9.62
N ASP A 14 -8.76 5.18 10.89
CA ASP A 14 -8.04 6.40 11.26
C ASP A 14 -6.55 6.29 10.92
N GLU A 15 -5.88 7.44 10.83
CA GLU A 15 -4.47 7.53 10.43
C GLU A 15 -3.54 6.74 11.36
N ASN A 16 -3.86 6.59 12.65
CA ASN A 16 -3.03 5.77 13.55
C ASN A 16 -3.16 4.30 13.20
N THR A 17 -4.36 3.83 12.85
CA THR A 17 -4.55 2.44 12.40
C THR A 17 -3.78 2.17 11.11
N ILE A 18 -3.76 3.12 10.15
CA ILE A 18 -2.94 3.00 8.93
C ILE A 18 -1.44 2.97 9.27
N SER A 19 -0.98 3.86 10.15
CA SER A 19 0.40 3.88 10.64
C SER A 19 0.79 2.55 11.29
N ASP A 20 -0.09 2.00 12.14
CA ASP A 20 0.15 0.72 12.82
C ASP A 20 0.28 -0.43 11.82
N LEU A 21 -0.57 -0.46 10.78
CA LEU A 21 -0.49 -1.46 9.73
C LEU A 21 0.82 -1.37 8.95
N PHE A 22 1.28 -0.17 8.60
CA PHE A 22 2.59 0.02 7.95
C PHE A 22 3.75 -0.42 8.85
N CYS A 23 3.70 -0.10 10.15
CA CYS A 23 4.69 -0.56 11.12
C CYS A 23 4.75 -2.10 11.17
N ILE A 24 3.59 -2.77 11.22
CA ILE A 24 3.53 -4.23 11.25
C ILE A 24 4.12 -4.82 9.96
N ALA A 25 3.74 -4.29 8.80
CA ALA A 25 4.29 -4.73 7.52
C ALA A 25 5.81 -4.55 7.47
N ALA A 26 6.32 -3.42 7.98
CA ALA A 26 7.76 -3.12 8.01
C ALA A 26 8.53 -4.08 8.92
N GLU A 27 8.02 -4.38 10.12
CA GLU A 27 8.65 -5.34 11.02
C GLU A 27 8.62 -6.77 10.45
N GLN A 28 7.58 -7.12 9.69
CA GLN A 28 7.55 -8.40 8.96
C GLN A 28 8.61 -8.45 7.85
N ALA A 29 8.74 -7.40 7.04
CA ALA A 29 9.78 -7.32 6.01
C ALA A 29 11.18 -7.47 6.62
N LYS A 30 11.50 -6.68 7.67
CA LYS A 30 12.78 -6.78 8.38
C LYS A 30 13.03 -8.15 9.02
N ALA A 31 11.98 -8.83 9.48
CA ALA A 31 12.09 -10.19 9.99
C ALA A 31 12.37 -11.19 8.86
N ALA A 32 11.78 -11.00 7.68
CA ALA A 32 12.06 -11.78 6.48
C ALA A 32 13.55 -11.69 6.12
N ASP A 33 14.07 -10.47 6.03
CA ASP A 33 15.46 -10.22 5.64
C ASP A 33 16.44 -10.90 6.60
N LYS A 34 16.21 -10.78 7.91
CA LYS A 34 17.03 -11.45 8.93
C LYS A 34 17.00 -12.97 8.82
N VAL A 35 15.85 -13.56 8.46
CA VAL A 35 15.74 -15.00 8.23
C VAL A 35 16.47 -15.39 6.95
N SER A 36 16.29 -14.64 5.87
CA SER A 36 16.98 -14.84 4.59
C SER A 36 18.50 -14.82 4.77
N GLU A 37 19.02 -13.80 5.47
CA GLU A 37 20.44 -13.67 5.81
C GLU A 37 20.96 -14.84 6.65
N ALA A 38 20.19 -15.27 7.66
CA ALA A 38 20.58 -16.36 8.55
C ALA A 38 20.57 -17.73 7.84
N MET A 39 19.75 -17.89 6.81
CA MET A 39 19.54 -19.14 6.09
C MET A 39 20.25 -19.21 4.74
N ASP A 40 20.87 -18.12 4.27
CA ASP A 40 21.45 -17.99 2.93
C ASP A 40 20.44 -18.39 1.83
N CYS A 41 19.18 -17.96 2.00
CA CYS A 41 18.10 -18.24 1.06
C CYS A 41 17.18 -17.03 0.92
N ASP A 42 16.54 -16.89 -0.23
CA ASP A 42 15.51 -15.86 -0.44
C ASP A 42 14.22 -16.28 0.29
N PHE A 43 13.99 -15.74 1.49
CA PHE A 43 12.78 -15.96 2.25
C PHE A 43 11.77 -14.83 1.99
N ILE A 44 10.81 -15.08 1.10
CA ILE A 44 9.71 -14.15 0.83
C ILE A 44 8.59 -14.43 1.83
N ILE A 45 8.24 -13.44 2.66
CA ILE A 45 7.08 -13.52 3.55
C ILE A 45 5.83 -13.06 2.77
N PRO A 46 4.86 -13.95 2.48
CA PRO A 46 3.63 -13.58 1.74
C PRO A 46 2.68 -12.67 2.54
N PHE A 47 2.94 -12.46 3.83
CA PHE A 47 2.05 -11.73 4.73
C PHE A 47 2.18 -10.20 4.65
N SER A 48 3.33 -9.66 4.26
CA SER A 48 3.49 -8.20 4.12
C SER A 48 2.66 -7.66 2.97
N GLU A 49 2.62 -8.37 1.83
CA GLU A 49 1.75 -8.04 0.68
C GLU A 49 0.27 -8.01 1.09
N SER A 50 -0.16 -8.99 1.89
CA SER A 50 -1.54 -9.04 2.40
C SER A 50 -1.89 -7.86 3.32
N ILE A 51 -0.94 -7.31 4.08
CA ILE A 51 -1.17 -6.12 4.92
C ILE A 51 -1.22 -4.85 4.07
N LEU A 52 -0.35 -4.74 3.07
CA LEU A 52 -0.34 -3.61 2.15
C LEU A 52 -1.65 -3.54 1.34
N ASP A 53 -2.19 -4.67 0.90
CA ASP A 53 -3.52 -4.71 0.28
C ASP A 53 -4.63 -4.19 1.20
N ILE A 54 -4.59 -4.54 2.49
CA ILE A 54 -5.55 -4.01 3.49
C ILE A 54 -5.39 -2.49 3.63
N ILE A 55 -4.16 -1.97 3.60
CA ILE A 55 -3.91 -0.54 3.65
C ILE A 55 -4.46 0.15 2.40
N PHE A 56 -4.17 -0.36 1.19
CA PHE A 56 -4.68 0.17 -0.07
C PHE A 56 -6.20 0.21 -0.10
N ASP A 57 -6.83 -0.87 0.35
CA ASP A 57 -8.28 -0.91 0.52
C ASP A 57 -8.73 0.12 1.57
N ALA A 58 -8.06 0.26 2.70
CA ALA A 58 -8.46 1.23 3.72
C ALA A 58 -8.40 2.69 3.21
N VAL A 59 -7.40 3.04 2.39
CA VAL A 59 -7.21 4.39 1.84
C VAL A 59 -7.98 4.65 0.54
N GLY A 60 -8.66 3.64 0.00
CA GLY A 60 -9.48 3.80 -1.20
C GLY A 60 -8.68 3.75 -2.52
N ALA A 61 -7.49 3.17 -2.51
CA ALA A 61 -6.73 2.93 -3.73
C ALA A 61 -7.44 1.88 -4.63
N PRO A 62 -7.40 2.05 -5.96
CA PRO A 62 -7.87 1.05 -6.91
C PRO A 62 -7.27 -0.34 -6.66
N ASP A 63 -8.06 -1.38 -6.90
CA ASP A 63 -7.62 -2.77 -6.94
C ASP A 63 -7.02 -3.08 -8.32
N ASP A 64 -5.92 -2.40 -8.62
CA ASP A 64 -5.19 -2.49 -9.88
C ASP A 64 -3.68 -2.59 -9.59
N ASN A 65 -3.03 -3.61 -10.15
CA ASN A 65 -1.62 -3.88 -9.87
C ASN A 65 -0.70 -2.79 -10.43
N GLU A 66 -0.99 -2.23 -11.61
CA GLU A 66 -0.19 -1.14 -12.18
C GLU A 66 -0.32 0.14 -11.34
N PHE A 67 -1.48 0.35 -10.72
CA PHE A 67 -1.68 1.42 -9.75
C PHE A 67 -0.89 1.17 -8.45
N ARG A 68 -0.91 -0.05 -7.91
CA ARG A 68 -0.33 -0.37 -6.58
C ARG A 68 1.19 -0.58 -6.60
N GLU A 69 1.77 -1.05 -7.71
CA GLU A 69 3.20 -1.37 -7.86
C GLU A 69 4.16 -0.27 -7.35
N PRO A 70 4.00 1.02 -7.72
CA PRO A 70 4.89 2.08 -7.26
C PRO A 70 4.86 2.30 -5.74
N PHE A 71 3.74 1.98 -5.10
CA PHE A 71 3.59 2.14 -3.66
C PHE A 71 4.24 0.98 -2.88
N PHE A 72 4.32 -0.21 -3.48
CA PHE A 72 5.12 -1.30 -2.93
C PHE A 72 6.61 -0.91 -2.93
N GLU A 73 7.12 -0.36 -4.04
CA GLU A 73 8.49 0.15 -4.13
C GLU A 73 8.77 1.23 -3.08
N LEU A 74 7.89 2.24 -2.98
CA LEU A 74 7.98 3.30 -1.98
C LEU A 74 8.02 2.74 -0.54
N PHE A 75 7.20 1.74 -0.25
CA PHE A 75 7.19 1.07 1.04
C PHE A 75 8.52 0.34 1.31
N PHE A 76 9.03 -0.44 0.36
CA PHE A 76 10.30 -1.16 0.53
C PHE A 76 11.48 -0.21 0.71
N ASP A 77 11.53 0.89 -0.06
CA ASP A 77 12.55 1.93 0.11
C ASP A 77 12.50 2.54 1.51
N TRP A 78 11.29 2.82 2.02
CA TRP A 78 11.11 3.32 3.38
C TRP A 78 11.54 2.32 4.45
N VAL A 79 11.17 1.04 4.32
CA VAL A 79 11.53 -0.02 5.29
C VAL A 79 13.05 -0.13 5.48
N HIS A 80 13.80 0.06 4.39
CA HIS A 80 15.26 0.00 4.36
C HIS A 80 15.94 1.37 4.55
N SER A 81 15.16 2.44 4.70
CA SER A 81 15.68 3.77 4.99
C SER A 81 16.17 3.87 6.44
N GLU A 82 17.38 4.40 6.62
CA GLU A 82 17.94 4.68 7.95
C GLU A 82 17.50 6.04 8.51
N THR A 83 16.89 6.90 7.68
CA THR A 83 16.73 8.34 7.99
C THR A 83 15.29 8.82 8.01
N GLN A 84 14.36 8.13 7.33
CA GLN A 84 12.98 8.58 7.18
C GLN A 84 12.10 8.07 8.32
N SER A 85 11.43 9.00 9.02
CA SER A 85 10.44 8.66 10.04
C SER A 85 9.12 8.17 9.42
N MET A 86 8.34 7.40 10.18
CA MET A 86 6.99 6.97 9.76
C MET A 86 6.10 8.15 9.33
N GLN A 87 6.19 9.29 10.02
CA GLN A 87 5.40 10.47 9.71
C GLN A 87 5.80 11.14 8.39
N GLU A 88 7.08 11.07 8.03
CA GLU A 88 7.58 11.57 6.73
C GLU A 88 7.14 10.63 5.61
N PHE A 89 7.24 9.32 5.82
CA PHE A 89 6.75 8.32 4.89
C PHE A 89 5.24 8.45 4.64
N LEU A 90 4.40 8.58 5.68
CA LEU A 90 2.96 8.73 5.51
C LEU A 90 2.59 9.98 4.69
N LYS A 91 3.30 11.10 4.91
CA LYS A 91 3.09 12.32 4.11
C LYS A 91 3.42 12.11 2.64
N GLU A 92 4.54 11.46 2.36
CA GLU A 92 4.95 11.11 1.00
C GLU A 92 3.95 10.15 0.35
N PHE A 93 3.57 9.08 1.07
CA PHE A 93 2.58 8.12 0.63
C PHE A 93 1.25 8.78 0.25
N TYR A 94 0.68 9.62 1.11
CA TYR A 94 -0.59 10.31 0.82
C TYR A 94 -0.46 11.33 -0.32
N LEU A 95 0.68 12.01 -0.44
CA LEU A 95 0.94 12.92 -1.56
C LEU A 95 0.98 12.16 -2.88
N CYS A 96 1.74 11.06 -2.93
CA CYS A 96 1.82 10.19 -4.09
C CYS A 96 0.46 9.58 -4.43
N LEU A 97 -0.32 9.18 -3.43
CA LEU A 97 -1.65 8.60 -3.61
C LEU A 97 -2.62 9.60 -4.25
N ASP A 98 -2.66 10.85 -3.76
CA ASP A 98 -3.53 11.88 -4.31
C ASP A 98 -3.17 12.20 -5.77
N ASP A 99 -1.87 12.34 -6.07
CA ASP A 99 -1.36 12.57 -7.43
C ASP A 99 -1.75 11.41 -8.37
N HIS A 100 -1.59 10.16 -7.94
CA HIS A 100 -1.90 8.97 -8.75
C HIS A 100 -3.40 8.81 -8.95
N LEU A 101 -4.22 9.03 -7.93
CA LEU A 101 -5.68 9.00 -8.05
C LEU A 101 -6.17 10.07 -9.04
N HIS A 102 -5.58 11.26 -8.99
CA HIS A 102 -5.90 12.32 -9.95
C HIS A 102 -5.58 11.89 -11.38
N MET A 103 -4.36 11.38 -11.64
CA MET A 103 -3.97 10.91 -12.97
C MET A 103 -4.80 9.70 -13.46
N TYR A 104 -5.11 8.76 -12.57
CA TYR A 104 -5.92 7.57 -12.87
C TYR A 104 -7.34 7.95 -13.31
N SER A 105 -7.96 8.91 -12.59
CA SER A 105 -9.30 9.39 -12.92
C SER A 105 -9.40 10.03 -14.31
N VAL A 106 -8.34 10.72 -14.76
CA VAL A 106 -8.28 11.33 -16.09
C VAL A 106 -8.17 10.26 -17.19
N ARG A 107 -7.37 9.21 -16.97
CA ARG A 107 -7.18 8.11 -17.93
C ARG A 107 -8.43 7.26 -18.13
N GLU A 108 -9.17 6.98 -17.05
CA GLU A 108 -10.45 6.25 -17.12
C GLU A 108 -11.49 7.04 -17.92
N HIS A 109 -11.54 8.37 -17.74
CA HIS A 109 -12.45 9.24 -18.48
C HIS A 109 -12.16 9.26 -19.99
N ASP A 110 -10.88 9.32 -20.38
CA ASP A 110 -10.48 9.30 -21.80
C ASP A 110 -10.74 7.93 -22.45
N SER A 111 -10.58 6.85 -21.69
CA SER A 111 -10.85 5.48 -22.14
C SER A 111 -12.35 5.19 -22.30
N ALA A 112 -13.20 5.82 -21.48
CA ALA A 112 -14.66 5.68 -21.56
C ALA A 112 -15.33 6.56 -22.63
N THR A 113 -14.62 7.55 -23.19
CA THR A 113 -15.14 8.49 -24.19
C THR A 113 -14.63 8.26 -25.62
N SER A 114 -13.78 7.24 -25.81
CA SER A 114 -13.25 6.78 -27.11
C SER A 114 -13.97 5.53 -27.63
#